data_AF-A0A076MMK0-F1
#
_entry.id   AF-A0A076MMK0-F1
#
_cell.length_a   1.000
_cell.length_b   1.000
_cell.length_c   1.000
_cell.angle_alpha   90.00
_cell.angle_beta   90.00
_cell.angle_gamma   90.00
#
_symmetry.space_group_name_H-M   'P 1'
#
loop_
_entity.id
_entity.type
_entity.pdbx_description
1 polymer ?
#
loop_
_entity_poly.entity_id
_entity_poly.type
_entity_poly.pdbx_seq_one_letter_code
_entity_poly.pdbx_strand_id
1 'polypeptide(L)'
;MARKKTKTPAETGITPKKAKNAVAVAKIVVPAVAPALAPLAVKAASAVRDAYDHYQARRLGVPIDQLSEFTGRGAHLLARIAGTSEALAEVRKAERASDDDVRFAKDSQATLEQLTAAVRAAERMPGTRRKAAHQAVAAELERIEGQLLKRLGV
;
A
#
# COMPACT_ATOMS: atom_id res chain seq x y z
N MET A 1 -4.12 50.99 49.70
CA MET A 1 -3.39 51.24 48.44
C MET A 1 -2.66 49.96 48.01
N ALA A 2 -3.15 49.29 46.97
CA ALA A 2 -2.62 48.01 46.49
C ALA A 2 -1.63 48.24 45.34
N ARG A 3 -0.36 47.80 45.48
CA ARG A 3 0.62 47.80 44.40
C ARG A 3 0.53 46.49 43.62
N LYS A 4 0.00 46.57 42.41
CA LYS A 4 -0.10 45.49 41.42
C LYS A 4 1.30 45.17 40.86
N LYS A 5 1.86 43.99 41.17
CA LYS A 5 3.05 43.45 40.47
C LYS A 5 2.62 42.96 39.08
N THR A 6 3.05 43.66 38.04
CA THR A 6 2.92 43.23 36.65
C THR A 6 3.89 42.09 36.37
N LYS A 7 3.37 40.92 35.98
CA LYS A 7 4.13 39.79 35.44
C LYS A 7 4.59 40.13 34.02
N THR A 8 5.89 40.10 33.77
CA THR A 8 6.48 40.21 32.43
C THR A 8 6.18 38.94 31.62
N PRO A 9 5.69 39.03 30.37
CA PRO A 9 5.43 37.86 29.54
C PRO A 9 6.74 37.21 29.11
N ALA A 10 6.78 35.87 29.16
CA ALA A 10 7.92 35.06 28.76
C ALA A 10 8.24 35.25 27.26
N GLU A 11 9.49 35.63 26.96
CA GLU A 11 10.01 35.63 25.58
C GLU A 11 10.17 34.19 25.08
N THR A 12 9.15 33.70 24.37
CA THR A 12 9.12 32.44 23.63
C THR A 12 9.88 32.55 22.28
N GLY A 13 11.07 33.15 22.30
CA GLY A 13 11.97 33.23 21.15
C GLY A 13 13.20 32.35 21.35
N ILE A 14 13.51 31.49 20.39
CA ILE A 14 14.78 30.76 20.35
C ILE A 14 15.88 31.76 19.99
N THR A 15 16.60 32.27 21.00
CA THR A 15 17.77 33.12 20.75
C THR A 15 18.98 32.28 20.31
N PRO A 16 19.89 32.82 19.48
CA PRO A 16 21.04 32.07 18.95
C PRO A 16 21.91 31.44 20.04
N LYS A 17 22.01 32.09 21.20
CA LYS A 17 22.76 31.61 22.37
C LYS A 17 22.10 30.39 23.01
N LYS A 18 20.76 30.37 23.13
CA LYS A 18 20.01 29.22 23.65
C LYS A 18 20.10 28.03 22.69
N ALA A 19 20.06 28.27 21.38
CA ALA A 19 20.25 27.24 20.37
C ALA A 19 21.65 26.60 20.46
N LYS A 20 22.72 27.40 20.57
CA LYS A 20 24.10 26.89 20.73
C LYS A 20 24.25 26.04 22.00
N ASN A 21 23.68 26.48 23.11
CA ASN A 21 23.74 25.73 24.36
C ASN A 21 22.92 24.42 24.28
N ALA A 22 21.75 24.44 23.64
CA ALA A 22 20.96 23.24 23.43
C ALA A 22 21.69 22.18 22.59
N VAL A 23 22.40 22.61 21.54
CA VAL A 23 23.23 21.71 20.71
C VAL A 23 24.40 21.11 21.52
N ALA A 24 25.04 21.92 22.37
CA ALA A 24 26.13 21.45 23.23
C ALA A 24 25.66 20.40 24.25
N VAL A 25 24.49 20.63 24.87
CA VAL A 25 23.89 19.67 25.81
C VAL A 25 23.43 18.40 25.08
N ALA A 26 22.80 18.54 23.91
CA ALA A 26 22.36 17.40 23.11
C ALA A 26 23.53 16.48 22.72
N LYS A 27 24.71 17.03 22.38
CA LYS A 27 25.91 16.24 22.06
C LYS A 27 26.37 15.29 23.17
N ILE A 28 26.07 15.60 24.43
CA ILE A 28 26.48 14.78 25.58
C ILE A 28 25.35 13.86 26.03
N VAL A 29 24.12 14.40 26.09
CA VAL A 29 22.97 13.67 26.60
C VAL A 29 22.52 12.60 25.61
N VAL A 30 22.47 12.91 24.31
CA VAL A 30 21.96 11.97 23.29
C VAL A 30 22.73 10.63 23.29
N PRO A 31 24.08 10.60 23.23
CA PRO A 31 24.81 9.33 23.31
C PRO A 31 24.62 8.57 24.63
N ALA A 32 24.42 9.28 25.74
CA ALA A 32 24.26 8.68 27.06
C ALA A 32 22.91 7.96 27.22
N VAL A 33 21.82 8.53 26.70
CA VAL A 33 20.48 7.89 26.74
C VAL A 33 20.16 7.06 25.50
N ALA A 34 20.97 7.13 24.43
CA ALA A 34 20.73 6.40 23.19
C ALA A 34 20.55 4.88 23.39
N PRO A 35 21.36 4.16 24.18
CA PRO A 35 21.17 2.70 24.37
C PRO A 35 19.86 2.35 25.06
N ALA A 36 19.41 3.17 26.02
CA ALA A 36 18.17 2.95 26.75
C ALA A 36 16.92 3.24 25.88
N LEU A 37 17.04 4.20 24.96
CA LEU A 37 15.97 4.54 24.00
C LEU A 37 16.01 3.69 22.74
N ALA A 38 17.10 2.97 22.46
CA ALA A 38 17.25 2.10 21.30
C ALA A 38 16.06 1.14 21.10
N PRO A 39 15.57 0.37 22.09
CA PRO A 39 14.43 -0.52 21.90
C PRO A 39 13.13 0.23 21.57
N LEU A 40 12.93 1.44 22.12
CA LEU A 40 11.77 2.27 21.81
C LEU A 40 11.86 2.84 20.40
N ALA A 41 13.04 3.26 19.97
CA ALA A 41 13.29 3.71 18.60
C ALA A 41 13.01 2.58 17.59
N VAL A 42 13.43 1.34 17.89
CA VAL A 42 13.14 0.16 17.06
C VAL A 42 11.63 -0.10 17.00
N LYS A 43 10.93 -0.07 18.14
CA LYS A 43 9.46 -0.23 18.17
C LYS A 43 8.71 0.88 17.44
N ALA A 44 9.18 2.11 17.54
CA ALA A 44 8.60 3.24 16.81
C ALA A 44 8.82 3.09 15.30
N ALA A 45 10.03 2.67 14.89
CA ALA A 45 10.34 2.39 13.49
C ALA A 45 9.49 1.24 12.94
N SER A 46 9.28 0.17 13.70
CA SER A 46 8.43 -0.94 13.28
C SER A 46 6.96 -0.50 13.16
N ALA A 47 6.42 0.24 14.13
CA ALA A 47 5.04 0.73 14.07
C ALA A 47 4.79 1.64 12.84
N VAL A 48 5.77 2.47 12.47
CA VAL A 48 5.70 3.28 11.24
C VAL A 48 5.74 2.42 9.99
N ARG A 49 6.62 1.40 9.95
CA ARG A 49 6.71 0.43 8.86
C ARG A 49 5.38 -0.32 8.69
N ASP A 50 4.85 -0.86 9.77
CA ASP A 50 3.60 -1.62 9.79
C ASP A 50 2.44 -0.75 9.30
N ALA A 51 2.36 0.50 9.77
CA ALA A 51 1.34 1.44 9.30
C ALA A 51 1.43 1.73 7.80
N TYR A 52 2.66 1.82 7.27
CA TYR A 52 2.91 2.01 5.84
C TYR A 52 2.53 0.78 5.01
N ASP A 53 2.88 -0.41 5.48
CA ASP A 53 2.57 -1.67 4.82
C ASP A 53 1.05 -1.92 4.84
N HIS A 54 0.36 -1.65 5.95
CA HIS A 54 -1.10 -1.66 6.03
C HIS A 54 -1.76 -0.63 5.09
N TYR A 55 -1.15 0.53 4.90
CA TYR A 55 -1.64 1.52 3.95
C TYR A 55 -1.51 1.02 2.50
N GLN A 56 -0.38 0.41 2.13
CA GLN A 56 -0.19 -0.15 0.80
C GLN A 56 -1.09 -1.35 0.53
N ALA A 57 -1.22 -2.28 1.49
CA ALA A 57 -2.12 -3.41 1.41
C ALA A 57 -3.58 -2.95 1.15
N ARG A 58 -4.05 -1.95 1.91
CA ARG A 58 -5.38 -1.34 1.70
C ARG A 58 -5.55 -0.70 0.34
N ARG A 59 -4.50 -0.07 -0.20
CA ARG A 59 -4.52 0.52 -1.55
C ARG A 59 -4.62 -0.54 -2.65
N LEU A 60 -4.06 -1.72 -2.43
CA LEU A 60 -4.12 -2.84 -3.36
C LEU A 60 -5.35 -3.73 -3.14
N GLY A 61 -6.07 -3.56 -2.01
CA GLY A 61 -7.20 -4.40 -1.65
C GLY A 61 -6.82 -5.83 -1.25
N VAL A 62 -5.57 -6.06 -0.86
CA VAL A 62 -5.04 -7.39 -0.52
C VAL A 62 -4.72 -7.49 0.98
N PRO A 63 -4.74 -8.72 1.55
CA PRO A 63 -4.21 -8.98 2.89
C PRO A 63 -2.74 -8.55 3.03
N ILE A 64 -2.33 -8.09 4.21
CA ILE A 64 -0.96 -7.57 4.43
C ILE A 64 0.11 -8.65 4.24
N ASP A 65 -0.21 -9.89 4.58
CA ASP A 65 0.61 -11.08 4.36
C ASP A 65 0.89 -11.33 2.88
N GLN A 66 -0.03 -10.95 1.98
CA GLN A 66 0.12 -11.08 0.53
C GLN A 66 0.75 -9.84 -0.14
N LEU A 67 0.99 -8.76 0.61
CA LEU A 67 1.56 -7.52 0.05
C LEU A 67 2.90 -7.77 -0.65
N SER A 68 3.70 -8.69 -0.11
CA SER A 68 5.02 -9.04 -0.66
C SER A 68 4.95 -9.71 -2.04
N GLU A 69 3.81 -10.29 -2.40
CA GLU A 69 3.56 -10.96 -3.69
C GLU A 69 3.30 -9.95 -4.82
N PHE A 70 2.76 -8.77 -4.46
CA PHE A 70 2.35 -7.74 -5.41
C PHE A 70 3.27 -6.53 -5.30
N THR A 71 4.36 -6.55 -6.06
CA THR A 71 5.36 -5.47 -6.09
C THR A 71 5.49 -4.84 -7.47
N GLY A 72 6.17 -3.70 -7.53
CA GLY A 72 6.43 -3.00 -8.79
C GLY A 72 5.34 -2.04 -9.23
N ARG A 73 5.39 -1.64 -10.49
CA ARG A 73 4.53 -0.60 -11.07
C ARG A 73 3.19 -1.17 -11.51
N GLY A 74 3.13 -2.47 -11.75
CA GLY A 74 1.92 -3.23 -12.08
C GLY A 74 1.22 -3.87 -10.88
N ALA A 75 1.72 -3.68 -9.65
CA ALA A 75 1.25 -4.36 -8.44
C ALA A 75 -0.27 -4.37 -8.27
N HIS A 76 -0.92 -3.22 -8.46
CA HIS A 76 -2.37 -3.11 -8.37
C HIS A 76 -3.13 -3.94 -9.41
N LEU A 77 -2.62 -4.03 -10.64
CA LEU A 77 -3.23 -4.90 -11.65
C LEU A 77 -3.02 -6.37 -11.32
N LEU A 78 -1.84 -6.75 -10.83
CA LEU A 78 -1.56 -8.13 -10.43
C LEU A 78 -2.44 -8.56 -9.25
N ALA A 79 -2.63 -7.68 -8.26
CA ALA A 79 -3.53 -7.91 -7.14
C ALA A 79 -4.99 -8.11 -7.59
N ARG A 80 -5.49 -7.24 -8.49
CA ARG A 80 -6.84 -7.40 -9.07
C ARG A 80 -6.96 -8.71 -9.85
N ILE A 81 -5.99 -9.04 -10.70
CA ILE A 81 -5.98 -10.29 -11.48
C ILE A 81 -6.03 -11.51 -10.54
N ALA A 82 -5.25 -11.51 -9.46
CA ALA A 82 -5.28 -12.59 -8.47
C ALA A 82 -6.66 -12.71 -7.81
N GLY A 83 -7.24 -11.60 -7.33
CA GLY A 83 -8.59 -11.59 -6.76
C GLY A 83 -9.68 -12.03 -7.75
N THR A 84 -9.58 -11.63 -9.02
CA THR A 84 -10.48 -12.10 -10.08
C THR A 84 -10.32 -13.60 -10.33
N SER A 85 -9.09 -14.11 -10.34
CA SER A 85 -8.80 -15.55 -10.48
C SER A 85 -9.41 -16.37 -9.35
N GLU A 86 -9.32 -15.89 -8.10
CA GLU A 86 -9.97 -16.53 -6.95
C GLU A 86 -11.49 -16.53 -7.11
N ALA A 87 -12.09 -15.39 -7.47
CA ALA A 87 -13.53 -15.29 -7.67
C ALA A 87 -14.04 -16.19 -8.83
N LEU A 88 -13.27 -16.34 -9.92
CA LEU A 88 -13.60 -17.30 -10.99
C LEU A 88 -13.55 -18.75 -10.50
N ALA A 89 -12.62 -19.09 -9.60
CA ALA A 89 -12.58 -20.41 -9.00
C ALA A 89 -13.83 -20.67 -8.14
N GLU A 90 -14.35 -19.65 -7.46
CA GLU A 90 -15.60 -19.76 -6.69
C GLU A 90 -16.83 -19.90 -7.59
N VAL A 91 -16.92 -19.14 -8.70
CA VAL A 91 -17.99 -19.34 -9.70
C VAL A 91 -17.99 -20.77 -10.23
N ARG A 92 -16.82 -21.35 -10.52
CA ARG A 92 -16.70 -22.72 -11.00
C ARG A 92 -17.12 -23.76 -9.96
N LYS A 93 -16.93 -23.49 -8.67
CA LYS A 93 -17.26 -24.40 -7.56
C LYS A 93 -18.68 -24.23 -7.03
N ALA A 94 -19.39 -23.19 -7.45
CA ALA A 94 -20.74 -22.91 -6.97
C ALA A 94 -21.67 -24.10 -7.23
N GLU A 95 -22.51 -24.46 -6.25
CA GLU A 95 -23.42 -25.61 -6.36
C GLU A 95 -24.39 -25.53 -7.54
N ARG A 96 -24.69 -24.31 -7.99
CA ARG A 96 -25.58 -24.01 -9.12
C ARG A 96 -24.84 -23.56 -10.39
N ALA A 97 -23.53 -23.82 -10.49
CA ALA A 97 -22.76 -23.44 -11.66
C ALA A 97 -23.29 -24.15 -12.92
N SER A 98 -23.62 -23.37 -13.95
CA SER A 98 -23.98 -23.92 -15.26
C SER A 98 -22.73 -24.31 -16.06
N ASP A 99 -22.90 -25.12 -17.11
CA ASP A 99 -21.80 -25.45 -18.04
C ASP A 99 -21.18 -24.19 -18.68
N ASP A 100 -22.01 -23.16 -18.89
CA ASP A 100 -21.57 -21.88 -19.42
C ASP A 100 -20.70 -21.11 -18.40
N ASP A 101 -21.03 -21.17 -17.11
CA ASP A 101 -20.21 -20.58 -16.04
C ASP A 101 -18.86 -21.27 -15.94
N VAL A 102 -18.82 -22.60 -16.03
CA VAL A 102 -17.59 -23.39 -15.99
C VAL A 102 -16.69 -23.06 -17.19
N ARG A 103 -17.27 -22.98 -18.40
CA ARG A 103 -16.55 -22.60 -19.61
C ARG A 103 -16.02 -21.17 -19.51
N PHE A 104 -16.86 -20.22 -19.10
CA PHE A 104 -16.46 -18.85 -18.87
C PHE A 104 -15.31 -18.75 -17.87
N ALA A 105 -15.39 -19.46 -16.74
CA ALA A 105 -14.35 -19.45 -15.73
C ALA A 105 -13.02 -19.99 -16.28
N LYS A 106 -13.06 -21.05 -17.08
CA LYS A 106 -11.87 -21.62 -17.71
C LYS A 106 -11.24 -20.67 -18.74
N ASP A 107 -12.03 -20.10 -19.63
CA ASP A 107 -11.54 -19.22 -20.69
C ASP A 107 -11.02 -17.89 -20.11
N SER A 108 -11.72 -17.37 -19.09
CA SER A 108 -11.30 -16.18 -18.35
C SER A 108 -10.00 -16.44 -17.60
N GLN A 109 -9.81 -17.61 -17.00
CA GLN A 109 -8.56 -17.97 -16.32
C GLN A 109 -7.37 -17.92 -17.28
N ALA A 110 -7.50 -18.51 -18.47
CA ALA A 110 -6.46 -18.46 -19.49
C ALA A 110 -6.15 -17.02 -19.93
N THR A 111 -7.18 -16.16 -19.99
CA THR A 111 -7.01 -14.74 -20.29
C THR A 111 -6.27 -14.00 -19.16
N LEU A 112 -6.60 -14.27 -17.89
CA LEU A 112 -5.92 -13.68 -16.73
C LEU A 112 -4.42 -14.04 -16.67
N GLU A 113 -4.05 -15.26 -17.07
CA GLU A 113 -2.65 -15.68 -17.19
C GLU A 113 -1.92 -14.84 -18.25
N GLN A 114 -2.55 -14.59 -19.40
CA GLN A 114 -2.01 -13.73 -20.45
C GLN A 114 -1.87 -12.27 -19.97
N LEU A 115 -2.86 -11.74 -19.25
CA LEU A 115 -2.80 -10.39 -18.67
C LEU A 115 -1.68 -10.28 -17.65
N THR A 116 -1.48 -11.29 -16.80
CA THR A 116 -0.36 -11.35 -15.85
C THR A 116 0.99 -11.26 -16.57
N ALA A 117 1.15 -12.04 -17.65
CA ALA A 117 2.35 -11.99 -18.48
C ALA A 117 2.54 -10.61 -19.14
N ALA A 118 1.45 -9.99 -19.64
CA ALA A 118 1.47 -8.67 -20.25
C ALA A 118 1.89 -7.57 -19.25
N VAL A 119 1.40 -7.60 -18.01
CA VAL A 119 1.82 -6.65 -16.95
C VAL A 119 3.31 -6.77 -16.67
N ARG A 120 3.80 -8.01 -16.47
CA ARG A 120 5.23 -8.26 -16.23
C ARG A 120 6.11 -7.83 -17.42
N ALA A 121 5.63 -8.03 -18.66
CA ALA A 121 6.33 -7.55 -19.85
C ALA A 121 6.35 -6.01 -19.92
N ALA A 122 5.24 -5.34 -19.58
CA ALA A 122 5.13 -3.89 -19.57
C ALA A 122 6.08 -3.22 -18.57
N GLU A 123 6.43 -3.90 -17.47
CA GLU A 123 7.37 -3.36 -16.47
C GLU A 123 8.77 -3.06 -17.03
N ARG A 124 9.18 -3.77 -18.09
CA ARG A 124 10.45 -3.58 -18.80
C ARG A 124 10.39 -2.46 -19.86
N MET A 125 9.21 -1.87 -20.09
CA MET A 125 9.02 -0.82 -21.10
C MET A 125 9.28 0.59 -20.54
N PRO A 126 9.64 1.56 -21.41
CA PRO A 126 9.67 2.98 -21.07
C PRO A 126 8.33 3.47 -20.51
N GLY A 127 8.37 4.55 -19.72
CA GLY A 127 7.23 5.02 -18.90
C GLY A 127 5.92 5.18 -19.65
N THR A 128 5.93 5.85 -20.80
CA THR A 128 4.73 6.09 -21.61
C THR A 128 4.14 4.80 -22.16
N ARG A 129 4.99 3.92 -22.72
CA ARG A 129 4.55 2.63 -23.30
C ARG A 129 4.05 1.68 -22.22
N ARG A 130 4.70 1.64 -21.06
CA ARG A 130 4.24 0.88 -19.89
C ARG A 130 2.86 1.33 -19.42
N LYS A 131 2.63 2.64 -19.29
CA LYS A 131 1.32 3.18 -18.87
C LYS A 131 0.22 2.78 -19.85
N ALA A 132 0.47 2.92 -21.15
CA ALA A 132 -0.48 2.51 -22.19
C ALA A 132 -0.79 1.00 -22.12
N ALA A 133 0.24 0.16 -21.94
CA ALA A 133 0.05 -1.29 -21.77
C ALA A 133 -0.75 -1.63 -20.50
N HIS A 134 -0.46 -0.98 -19.36
CA HIS A 134 -1.22 -1.16 -18.13
C HIS A 134 -2.69 -0.73 -18.30
N GLN A 135 -2.97 0.35 -19.03
CA GLN A 135 -4.34 0.79 -19.33
C GLN A 135 -5.09 -0.23 -20.19
N ALA A 136 -4.44 -0.80 -21.21
CA ALA A 136 -5.04 -1.84 -22.03
C ALA A 136 -5.37 -3.10 -21.22
N VAL A 137 -4.44 -3.52 -20.34
CA VAL A 137 -4.69 -4.64 -19.41
C VAL A 137 -5.85 -4.32 -18.46
N ALA A 138 -5.89 -3.10 -17.91
CA ALA A 138 -6.95 -2.69 -16.99
C ALA A 138 -8.33 -2.76 -17.66
N ALA A 139 -8.45 -2.25 -18.89
CA ALA A 139 -9.69 -2.28 -19.65
C ALA A 139 -10.14 -3.72 -19.93
N GLU A 140 -9.21 -4.61 -20.28
CA GLU A 140 -9.52 -6.02 -20.52
C GLU A 140 -9.98 -6.74 -19.24
N LEU A 141 -9.30 -6.47 -18.12
CA LEU A 141 -9.67 -7.00 -16.82
C LEU A 141 -11.06 -6.54 -16.40
N GLU A 142 -11.40 -5.26 -16.60
CA GLU A 142 -12.73 -4.70 -16.30
C GLU A 142 -13.85 -5.39 -17.10
N ARG A 143 -13.58 -5.84 -18.34
CA ARG A 143 -14.56 -6.63 -19.11
C ARG A 143 -14.83 -7.99 -18.47
N ILE A 144 -13.79 -8.66 -17.99
CA ILE A 144 -13.90 -9.96 -17.31
C ILE A 144 -14.62 -9.79 -15.97
N GLU A 145 -14.18 -8.82 -15.16
CA GLU A 145 -14.80 -8.47 -13.87
C GLU A 145 -16.30 -8.15 -14.05
N GLY A 146 -16.66 -7.39 -15.08
CA GLY A 146 -18.07 -7.10 -15.38
C GLY A 146 -18.90 -8.33 -15.76
N GLN A 147 -18.32 -9.31 -16.47
CA GLN A 147 -19.01 -10.57 -16.75
C GLN A 147 -19.10 -11.46 -15.51
N LEU A 148 -18.05 -11.47 -14.69
CA LEU A 148 -18.02 -12.18 -13.42
C LEU A 148 -19.11 -11.67 -12.47
N LEU A 149 -19.25 -10.35 -12.30
CA LEU A 149 -20.28 -9.75 -11.44
C LEU A 149 -21.70 -10.14 -11.88
N LYS A 150 -21.97 -10.10 -13.18
CA LYS A 150 -23.27 -10.54 -13.74
C LYS A 150 -23.59 -11.99 -13.38
N ARG A 151 -22.60 -12.88 -13.40
CA ARG A 151 -22.77 -14.30 -13.02
C ARG A 151 -22.91 -14.50 -11.52
N LEU A 152 -22.28 -13.63 -10.73
CA LEU A 152 -22.49 -13.57 -9.28
C LEU A 152 -23.82 -12.91 -8.88
N GLY A 153 -24.53 -12.30 -9.84
CA GLY A 153 -25.86 -11.71 -9.63
C GLY A 153 -25.83 -10.32 -9.00
N VAL A 154 -24.73 -9.58 -9.15
CA VAL A 154 -24.54 -8.21 -8.63
C VAL A 154 -24.26 -7.20 -9.73
#